data_AF-A0A5J4VQZ1-F1
#
_entry.id   AF-A0A5J4VQZ1-F1
#
_cell.length_a   1.000
_cell.length_b   1.000
_cell.length_c   1.000
_cell.angle_alpha   90.00
_cell.angle_beta   90.00
_cell.angle_gamma   90.00
#
_symmetry.space_group_name_H-M   'P 1'
#
loop_
_entity.id
_entity.type
_entity.pdbx_description
1 polymer ?
#
loop_
_entity_poly.entity_id
_entity_poly.type
_entity_poly.pdbx_seq_one_letter_code
_entity_poly.pdbx_strand_id
1 'polypeptide(L)'
;QQDTNVIRYKTKTNTYEQMHIIRLWDDGKKHITVQDFFEKYSGQYVVEGVRFNSDNPNVFNVFQRYTYEKLELVDESKIDMFINDLTYETIAVGDREVFECILNQIAFIAQYTGQKTRTAFILQRLQRIGKNRFTDVIAEVF
;
A
#
# COMPACT_ATOMS: atom_id res chain seq x y z
N GLN A 1 -19.73 -5.65 -12.40
CA GLN A 1 -19.72 -4.39 -11.63
C GLN A 1 -18.86 -4.68 -10.40
N GLN A 2 -17.60 -4.23 -10.40
CA GLN A 2 -16.68 -4.49 -9.29
C GLN A 2 -17.01 -3.51 -8.16
N ASP A 3 -17.46 -4.03 -7.02
CA ASP A 3 -17.59 -3.26 -5.79
C ASP A 3 -16.19 -2.77 -5.39
N THR A 4 -15.95 -1.48 -5.57
CA THR A 4 -14.78 -0.82 -5.02
C THR A 4 -14.99 -0.73 -3.51
N ASN A 5 -14.08 -1.33 -2.73
CA ASN A 5 -14.02 -1.17 -1.28
C ASN A 5 -13.66 0.29 -0.93
N VAL A 6 -14.63 1.20 -1.04
CA VAL A 6 -14.48 2.60 -0.68
C VAL A 6 -14.61 2.73 0.84
N ILE A 7 -13.50 2.99 1.52
CA ILE A 7 -13.52 3.36 2.94
C ILE A 7 -14.15 4.75 3.06
N ARG A 8 -15.36 4.81 3.62
CA ARG A 8 -16.05 6.08 3.91
C ARG A 8 -15.69 6.54 5.32
N TYR A 9 -15.01 7.68 5.42
CA TYR A 9 -14.69 8.29 6.71
C TYR A 9 -15.97 8.86 7.35
N LYS A 10 -16.23 8.50 8.60
CA LYS A 10 -17.23 9.16 9.45
C LYS A 10 -16.52 10.17 10.35
N THR A 11 -17.17 11.30 10.63
CA THR A 11 -16.67 12.27 11.62
C THR A 11 -16.74 11.67 13.02
N LYS A 12 -15.82 12.08 13.91
CA LYS A 12 -15.78 11.63 15.30
C LYS A 12 -17.15 11.79 15.98
N THR A 13 -17.78 12.96 15.83
CA THR A 13 -19.10 13.26 16.40
C THR A 13 -20.16 12.26 15.99
N ASN A 14 -20.28 11.96 14.68
CA ASN A 14 -21.28 11.03 14.18
C ASN A 14 -21.05 9.59 14.67
N THR A 15 -19.80 9.19 14.90
CA THR A 15 -19.47 7.86 15.42
C THR A 15 -19.83 7.72 16.90
N TYR A 16 -19.52 8.72 17.74
CA TYR A 16 -19.88 8.70 19.16
C TYR A 16 -21.40 8.73 19.37
N GLU A 17 -22.12 9.54 18.59
CA GLU A 17 -23.59 9.55 18.60
C GLU A 17 -24.18 8.16 18.30
N GLN A 18 -23.61 7.44 17.33
CA GLN A 18 -24.05 6.08 17.01
C GLN A 18 -23.73 5.08 18.14
N MET A 19 -22.57 5.21 18.79
CA MET A 19 -22.17 4.32 19.88
C MET A 19 -23.09 4.43 21.11
N HIS A 20 -23.67 5.60 21.37
CA HIS A 20 -24.65 5.81 22.43
C HIS A 20 -26.03 5.19 22.14
N ILE A 21 -26.41 5.07 20.87
CA ILE A 21 -27.75 4.61 20.47
C ILE A 21 -27.79 3.08 20.35
N ILE A 22 -26.70 2.45 19.91
CA ILE A 22 -26.66 1.00 19.71
C ILE A 22 -26.58 0.29 21.07
N ARG A 23 -27.61 -0.51 21.37
CA ARG A 23 -27.70 -1.34 22.57
C ARG A 23 -27.26 -2.77 22.28
N LEU A 24 -26.44 -3.32 23.17
CA LEU A 24 -26.01 -4.71 23.20
C LEU A 24 -26.67 -5.41 24.41
N TRP A 25 -26.79 -6.73 24.34
CA TRP A 25 -27.27 -7.55 25.46
C TRP A 25 -26.07 -8.20 26.15
N ASP A 26 -25.89 -7.93 27.44
CA ASP A 26 -24.89 -8.60 28.27
C ASP A 26 -25.55 -9.77 29.00
N ASP A 27 -24.85 -10.91 29.07
CA ASP A 27 -25.37 -12.17 29.66
C ASP A 27 -25.76 -12.01 31.15
N GLY A 28 -25.28 -10.94 31.80
CA GLY A 28 -25.76 -10.44 33.09
C GLY A 28 -27.19 -9.85 33.08
N LYS A 29 -27.95 -10.01 31.98
CA LYS A 29 -29.33 -9.53 31.77
C LYS A 29 -29.49 -8.01 31.84
N LYS A 30 -28.51 -7.27 31.35
CA LYS A 30 -28.56 -5.80 31.28
C LYS A 30 -28.26 -5.34 29.85
N HIS A 31 -28.98 -4.32 29.41
CA HIS A 31 -28.61 -3.59 28.20
C HIS A 31 -27.39 -2.70 28.49
N ILE A 32 -26.35 -2.86 27.68
CA ILE A 32 -25.19 -1.97 27.65
C ILE A 32 -25.14 -1.27 26.30
N THR A 33 -24.47 -0.13 26.20
CA THR A 33 -24.23 0.54 24.92
C THR A 33 -22.93 0.04 24.28
N VAL A 34 -22.74 0.32 22.98
CA VAL A 34 -21.44 0.08 22.32
C VAL A 34 -20.34 0.91 22.97
N GLN A 35 -20.65 2.10 23.49
CA GLN A 35 -19.69 2.90 24.24
C GLN A 35 -19.26 2.22 25.54
N ASP A 36 -20.20 1.74 26.36
CA ASP A 36 -19.89 1.05 27.62
C ASP A 36 -18.97 -0.16 27.36
N PHE A 37 -19.24 -0.89 26.28
CA PHE A 37 -18.43 -2.02 25.83
C PHE A 37 -17.03 -1.57 25.39
N PHE A 38 -16.93 -0.51 24.58
CA PHE A 38 -15.65 0.02 24.10
C PHE A 38 -14.80 0.55 25.25
N GLU A 39 -15.39 1.22 26.24
CA GLU A 39 -14.68 1.69 27.44
C GLU A 39 -14.12 0.51 28.25
N LYS A 40 -14.96 -0.51 28.50
CA LYS A 40 -14.59 -1.73 29.26
C LYS A 40 -13.43 -2.51 28.63
N TYR A 41 -13.40 -2.58 27.31
CA TYR A 41 -12.41 -3.38 26.57
C TYR A 41 -11.46 -2.54 25.72
N SER A 42 -11.37 -1.23 25.98
CA SER A 42 -10.58 -0.28 25.19
C SER A 42 -9.13 -0.75 24.99
N GLY A 43 -8.50 -1.30 26.02
CA GLY A 43 -7.14 -1.85 25.94
C GLY A 43 -6.95 -3.01 24.95
N GLN A 44 -8.02 -3.70 24.52
CA GLN A 44 -7.97 -4.74 23.50
C GLN A 44 -8.10 -4.18 22.07
N TYR A 45 -8.58 -2.94 21.94
CA TYR A 45 -8.81 -2.26 20.65
C TYR A 45 -7.81 -1.15 20.36
N VAL A 46 -6.92 -0.86 21.31
CA VAL A 46 -5.85 0.12 21.15
C VAL A 46 -4.60 -0.61 20.65
N VAL A 47 -4.16 -0.22 19.46
CA VAL A 47 -2.82 -0.53 18.97
C VAL A 47 -1.85 0.55 19.45
N GLU A 48 -0.60 0.19 19.70
CA GLU A 48 0.48 1.12 20.11
C GLU A 48 0.67 2.25 19.10
N GLY A 49 0.31 2.02 17.85
CA GLY A 49 0.27 3.03 16.81
C GLY A 49 -0.08 2.46 15.45
N VAL A 50 0.06 3.31 14.44
CA VAL A 50 -0.13 2.97 13.03
C VAL A 50 1.21 3.10 12.31
N ARG A 51 1.62 2.06 11.59
CA ARG A 51 2.80 2.09 10.71
C ARG A 51 2.43 1.62 9.33
N PHE A 52 3.22 2.02 8.33
CA PHE A 52 3.00 1.55 6.97
C PHE A 52 3.21 0.04 6.88
N ASN A 53 4.38 -0.46 7.30
CA ASN A 53 4.71 -1.88 7.34
C ASN A 53 5.52 -2.17 8.63
N SER A 54 5.18 -3.21 9.38
CA SER A 54 5.76 -3.52 10.70
C SER A 54 5.47 -4.97 11.10
N ASP A 55 6.48 -5.67 11.63
CA ASP A 55 6.29 -7.02 12.16
C ASP A 55 5.76 -7.04 13.61
N ASN A 56 5.68 -5.88 14.27
CA ASN A 56 5.14 -5.77 15.63
C ASN A 56 3.60 -6.01 15.63
N PRO A 57 3.09 -7.06 16.30
CA PRO A 57 1.66 -7.37 16.34
C PRO A 57 0.81 -6.34 17.07
N ASN A 58 1.41 -5.48 17.91
CA ASN A 58 0.71 -4.42 18.64
C ASN A 58 0.53 -3.15 17.80
N VAL A 59 1.07 -3.10 16.59
CA VAL A 59 1.00 -1.94 15.68
C VAL A 59 0.09 -2.29 14.51
N PHE A 60 -0.78 -1.36 14.15
CA PHE A 60 -1.62 -1.53 12.97
C PHE A 60 -0.83 -1.25 11.68
N ASN A 61 -0.75 -2.25 10.81
CA ASN A 61 -0.17 -2.13 9.47
C ASN A 61 -1.17 -1.58 8.47
N VAL A 62 -0.82 -0.47 7.82
CA VAL A 62 -1.62 0.10 6.73
C VAL A 62 -1.39 -0.67 5.43
N PHE A 63 -0.14 -1.07 5.17
CA PHE A 63 0.20 -1.91 4.04
C PHE A 63 -0.24 -3.35 4.33
N GLN A 64 -1.05 -3.91 3.43
CA GLN A 64 -1.55 -5.27 3.58
C GLN A 64 -0.79 -6.26 2.71
N ARG A 65 -0.65 -5.94 1.42
CA ARG A 65 0.08 -6.73 0.41
C ARG A 65 0.11 -5.97 -0.91
N TYR A 66 0.98 -6.41 -1.82
CA TYR A 66 0.88 -6.05 -3.23
C TYR A 66 -0.30 -6.76 -3.90
N THR A 67 -0.75 -6.23 -5.03
CA THR A 67 -1.84 -6.80 -5.82
C THR A 67 -1.49 -8.19 -6.37
N TYR A 68 -0.23 -8.40 -6.73
CA TYR A 68 0.26 -9.64 -7.32
C TYR A 68 1.02 -10.49 -6.31
N GLU A 69 0.92 -11.81 -6.47
CA GLU A 69 1.68 -12.78 -5.68
C GLU A 69 3.11 -12.93 -6.20
N LYS A 70 4.01 -13.31 -5.31
CA LYS A 70 5.39 -13.61 -5.67
C LYS A 70 5.42 -14.89 -6.52
N LEU A 71 6.10 -14.82 -7.66
CA LEU A 71 6.34 -15.98 -8.52
C LEU A 71 7.59 -16.72 -8.07
N GLU A 72 7.52 -18.05 -8.03
CA GLU A 72 8.68 -18.92 -7.76
C GLU A 72 9.63 -19.04 -8.95
N LEU A 73 9.08 -18.95 -10.17
CA LEU A 73 9.83 -18.98 -11.43
C LEU A 73 9.42 -17.77 -12.29
N VAL A 74 10.42 -17.07 -12.83
CA VAL A 74 10.24 -15.92 -13.70
C VAL A 74 10.55 -16.32 -15.13
N ASP A 75 9.61 -16.06 -16.04
CA ASP A 75 9.84 -16.16 -17.48
C ASP A 75 10.37 -14.82 -17.97
N GLU A 76 11.69 -14.74 -18.12
CA GLU A 76 12.37 -13.50 -18.51
C GLU A 76 11.89 -12.95 -19.86
N SER A 77 11.44 -13.82 -20.77
CA SER A 77 10.94 -13.40 -22.09
C SER A 77 9.71 -12.50 -22.00
N LYS A 78 8.91 -12.61 -20.92
CA LYS A 78 7.70 -11.80 -20.72
C LYS A 78 8.00 -10.41 -20.19
N ILE A 79 9.14 -10.23 -19.53
CA ILE A 79 9.56 -8.95 -18.95
C ILE A 79 10.64 -8.26 -19.79
N ASP A 80 11.23 -8.98 -20.75
CA ASP A 80 12.29 -8.51 -21.64
C ASP A 80 11.97 -7.15 -22.26
N MET A 81 10.78 -6.99 -22.83
CA MET A 81 10.32 -5.72 -23.42
C MET A 81 10.29 -4.56 -22.40
N PHE A 82 9.95 -4.82 -21.14
CA PHE A 82 9.97 -3.79 -20.10
C PHE A 82 11.41 -3.45 -19.68
N ILE A 83 12.25 -4.47 -19.51
CA ILE A 83 13.62 -4.31 -19.03
C ILE A 83 14.50 -3.70 -20.12
N ASN A 84 14.57 -4.32 -21.30
CA ASN A 84 15.50 -3.95 -22.36
C ASN A 84 14.95 -2.82 -23.24
N ASP A 85 13.80 -2.99 -23.89
CA ASP A 85 13.30 -1.98 -24.84
C ASP A 85 12.83 -0.69 -24.15
N LEU A 86 12.03 -0.84 -23.09
CA LEU A 86 11.46 0.32 -22.41
C LEU A 86 12.45 0.94 -21.43
N THR A 87 13.03 0.17 -20.51
CA THR A 87 13.86 0.76 -19.45
C THR A 87 15.27 1.09 -19.95
N TYR A 88 15.97 0.17 -20.60
CA TYR A 88 17.34 0.41 -21.06
C TYR A 88 17.39 1.32 -22.30
N GLU A 89 16.75 0.93 -23.41
CA GLU A 89 16.83 1.67 -24.68
C GLU A 89 16.07 3.01 -24.62
N THR A 90 14.85 3.03 -24.06
CA THR A 90 14.01 4.23 -24.11
C THR A 90 14.24 5.19 -22.95
N ILE A 91 14.23 4.71 -21.70
CA ILE A 91 14.32 5.55 -20.50
C ILE A 91 15.78 5.89 -20.17
N ALA A 92 16.66 4.89 -20.12
CA ALA A 92 18.09 5.08 -19.84
C ALA A 92 18.89 5.47 -21.09
N VAL A 93 18.31 5.35 -22.29
CA VAL A 93 18.93 5.80 -23.55
C VAL A 93 20.25 5.06 -23.81
N GLY A 94 20.28 3.78 -23.46
CA GLY A 94 21.47 2.94 -23.56
C GLY A 94 22.54 3.23 -22.50
N ASP A 95 22.29 4.11 -21.52
CA ASP A 95 23.20 4.33 -20.40
C ASP A 95 23.02 3.22 -19.35
N ARG A 96 24.06 2.39 -19.21
CA ARG A 96 24.05 1.25 -18.31
C ARG A 96 24.01 1.64 -16.83
N GLU A 97 24.70 2.71 -16.42
CA GLU A 97 24.72 3.13 -15.02
C GLU A 97 23.35 3.67 -14.60
N VAL A 98 22.72 4.45 -15.47
CA VAL A 98 21.35 4.95 -15.25
C VAL A 98 20.35 3.79 -15.20
N PHE A 99 20.46 2.85 -16.13
CA PHE A 99 19.61 1.66 -16.18
C PHE A 99 19.70 0.83 -14.89
N GLU A 100 20.92 0.50 -14.46
CA GLU A 100 21.15 -0.25 -13.22
C GLU A 100 20.63 0.51 -12.00
N CYS A 101 20.82 1.83 -11.94
CA CYS A 101 20.27 2.68 -10.89
C CYS A 101 18.74 2.61 -10.82
N ILE A 102 18.06 2.68 -11.97
CA ILE A 102 16.59 2.59 -12.06
C ILE A 102 16.10 1.23 -11.55
N LEU A 103 16.67 0.14 -12.05
CA LEU A 103 16.26 -1.21 -11.65
C LEU A 103 16.52 -1.46 -10.16
N ASN A 104 17.67 -1.03 -9.65
CA ASN A 104 18.00 -1.18 -8.23
C ASN A 104 17.02 -0.41 -7.33
N GLN A 105 16.55 0.76 -7.75
CA GLN A 105 15.53 1.49 -6.99
C GLN A 105 14.17 0.79 -7.01
N ILE A 106 13.73 0.29 -8.16
CA ILE A 106 12.46 -0.47 -8.25
C ILE A 106 12.54 -1.73 -7.38
N ALA A 107 13.65 -2.47 -7.47
CA ALA A 107 13.90 -3.65 -6.65
C ALA A 107 13.90 -3.31 -5.15
N PHE A 108 14.55 -2.21 -4.76
CA PHE A 108 14.57 -1.76 -3.37
C PHE A 108 13.15 -1.48 -2.83
N ILE A 109 12.31 -0.78 -3.61
CA ILE A 109 10.93 -0.47 -3.20
C ILE A 109 10.11 -1.75 -3.02
N ALA A 110 10.28 -2.73 -3.91
CA ALA A 110 9.56 -4.01 -3.86
C ALA A 110 10.01 -4.90 -2.69
N GLN A 111 11.31 -4.94 -2.40
CA GLN A 111 11.88 -5.82 -1.37
C GLN A 111 11.80 -5.24 0.04
N TYR A 112 11.91 -3.91 0.17
CA TYR A 112 11.99 -3.21 1.47
C TYR A 112 10.77 -2.31 1.68
N THR A 113 9.57 -2.89 1.55
CA THR A 113 8.30 -2.19 1.65
C THR A 113 8.19 -1.38 2.95
N GLY A 114 7.92 -0.09 2.83
CA GLY A 114 7.84 0.84 3.96
C GLY A 114 9.13 1.59 4.29
N GLN A 115 10.26 1.24 3.66
CA GLN A 115 11.47 2.03 3.72
C GLN A 115 11.46 3.15 2.67
N LYS A 116 12.07 4.30 3.01
CA LYS A 116 12.16 5.46 2.13
C LYS A 116 13.57 5.55 1.57
N THR A 117 13.70 5.51 0.24
CA THR A 117 14.99 5.74 -0.47
C THR A 117 15.51 7.18 -0.29
N ARG A 118 14.62 8.14 -0.01
CA ARG A 118 14.91 9.60 0.05
C ARG A 118 15.52 10.16 -1.25
N THR A 119 15.31 9.46 -2.35
CA THR A 119 15.73 9.84 -3.69
C THR A 119 14.53 9.71 -4.62
N ALA A 120 14.44 10.59 -5.63
CA ALA A 120 13.39 10.57 -6.63
C ALA A 120 14.00 10.70 -8.02
N PHE A 121 13.43 9.98 -8.99
CA PHE A 121 13.79 10.13 -10.40
C PHE A 121 12.98 11.24 -11.06
N ILE A 122 13.64 12.03 -11.90
CA ILE A 122 13.01 13.05 -12.72
C ILE A 122 13.25 12.71 -14.19
N LEU A 123 12.22 12.26 -14.89
CA LEU A 123 12.30 11.91 -16.30
C LEU A 123 12.03 13.16 -17.17
N GLN A 124 13.09 13.80 -17.67
CA GLN A 124 13.02 15.03 -18.49
C GLN A 124 13.31 14.72 -19.97
N ARG A 125 12.25 14.69 -20.78
CA ARG A 125 12.23 14.47 -22.25
C ARG A 125 10.93 14.99 -22.84
N LEU A 126 10.83 15.07 -24.17
CA LEU A 126 9.58 15.40 -24.86
C LEU A 126 8.46 14.40 -24.53
N GLN A 127 7.22 14.83 -24.75
CA GLN A 127 6.05 13.96 -24.59
C GLN A 127 6.12 12.79 -25.58
N ARG A 128 5.45 11.67 -25.25
CA ARG A 128 5.32 10.46 -26.09
C ARG A 128 6.59 9.63 -26.28
N ILE A 129 7.62 9.80 -25.44
CA ILE A 129 8.85 8.98 -25.42
C ILE A 129 8.73 7.83 -24.40
N GLY A 130 7.54 7.27 -24.20
CA GLY A 130 7.37 6.10 -23.31
C GLY A 130 7.39 6.37 -21.79
N LYS A 131 7.63 7.60 -21.31
CA LYS A 131 7.62 7.89 -19.86
C LYS A 131 6.34 7.46 -19.14
N ASN A 132 5.18 7.78 -19.72
CA ASN A 132 3.89 7.38 -19.13
C ASN A 132 3.79 5.86 -19.12
N ARG A 133 4.16 5.20 -20.21
CA ARG A 133 4.12 3.73 -20.29
C ARG A 133 5.00 3.08 -19.22
N PHE A 134 6.19 3.63 -18.99
CA PHE A 134 7.08 3.20 -17.92
C PHE A 134 6.45 3.38 -16.53
N THR A 135 5.90 4.56 -16.24
CA THR A 135 5.26 4.82 -14.93
C THR A 135 3.97 4.04 -14.73
N ASP A 136 3.19 3.80 -15.80
CA ASP A 136 1.93 3.07 -15.74
C ASP A 136 2.16 1.60 -15.35
N VAL A 137 3.17 0.96 -15.95
CA VAL A 137 3.54 -0.44 -15.61
C VAL A 137 3.98 -0.53 -14.15
N ILE A 138 4.80 0.41 -13.68
CA ILE A 138 5.26 0.45 -12.29
C ILE A 138 4.09 0.68 -11.32
N ALA A 139 3.16 1.58 -11.67
CA ALA A 139 1.98 1.89 -10.87
C ALA A 139 0.96 0.75 -10.84
N GLU A 140 0.93 -0.12 -11.84
CA GLU A 140 0.10 -1.32 -11.83
C GLU A 140 0.66 -2.37 -10.86
N VAL A 141 1.99 -2.51 -10.80
CA VAL A 141 2.68 -3.50 -9.94
C VAL A 141 2.60 -3.15 -8.44
N PHE A 142 2.63 -1.88 -8.08
CA PHE A 142 2.68 -1.39 -6.69
C PHE A 142 1.33 -0.90 -6.16
#